data_AF-A0A7Y2T2Y9-F1
#
_entry.id   AF-A0A7Y2T2Y9-F1
#
_cell.length_a   1.000
_cell.length_b   1.000
_cell.length_c   1.000
_cell.angle_alpha   90.00
_cell.angle_beta   90.00
_cell.angle_gamma   90.00
#
_symmetry.space_group_name_H-M   'P 1'
#
loop_
_entity.id
_entity.type
_entity.pdbx_description
1 polymer ?
#
loop_
_entity_poly.entity_id
_entity_poly.type
_entity_poly.pdbx_seq_one_letter_code
_entity_poly.pdbx_strand_id
1 'polypeptide(L)'
;MKNTAKRLGIWATAIGLLLLIPLVAMQFTEEVNWDITDFLIMGAVLFGIGLIYELVARRSQKTAYRVAFGVGLLGAFLLFWVNAAVGIIGSENQPANLLYGAVFAAGLIGSIISRFKAGGMAITLFVVALVQLLVPVAA
;
A
#
# COMPACT_ATOMS: atom_id res chain seq x y z
N MET A 1 -24.22 4.65 -7.75
CA MET A 1 -23.23 4.56 -8.84
C MET A 1 -22.61 5.92 -9.21
N LYS A 2 -23.38 7.01 -9.38
CA LYS A 2 -22.84 8.35 -9.70
C LYS A 2 -21.71 8.84 -8.76
N ASN A 3 -21.81 8.57 -7.45
CA ASN A 3 -20.80 9.02 -6.49
C ASN A 3 -19.48 8.25 -6.56
N THR A 4 -19.50 6.96 -6.92
CA THR A 4 -18.27 6.14 -6.98
C THR A 4 -17.43 6.53 -8.19
N ALA A 5 -18.03 6.70 -9.36
CA ALA A 5 -17.31 7.14 -10.57
C ALA A 5 -16.67 8.53 -10.37
N LYS A 6 -17.40 9.47 -9.76
CA LYS A 6 -16.85 10.78 -9.38
C LYS A 6 -15.65 10.65 -8.44
N ARG A 7 -15.75 9.80 -7.41
CA ARG A 7 -14.65 9.59 -6.44
C ARG A 7 -13.44 8.92 -7.08
N LEU A 8 -13.65 7.97 -7.99
CA LEU A 8 -12.55 7.37 -8.77
C LEU A 8 -11.87 8.39 -9.68
N GLY A 9 -12.63 9.30 -10.31
CA GLY A 9 -12.05 10.41 -11.07
C GLY A 9 -11.22 11.35 -10.20
N ILE A 10 -11.68 11.67 -8.98
CA ILE A 10 -10.91 12.45 -8.00
C ILE A 10 -9.61 11.72 -7.63
N TRP A 11 -9.68 10.42 -7.34
CA TRP A 11 -8.49 9.60 -7.05
C TRP A 11 -7.50 9.60 -8.21
N ALA A 12 -7.96 9.33 -9.44
CA ALA A 12 -7.10 9.32 -10.61
C ALA A 12 -6.43 10.69 -10.84
N THR A 13 -7.17 11.79 -10.64
CA THR A 13 -6.62 13.15 -10.77
C THR A 13 -5.59 13.43 -9.68
N ALA A 14 -5.89 13.10 -8.42
CA ALA A 14 -4.98 13.30 -7.30
C ALA A 14 -3.70 12.48 -7.45
N ILE A 15 -3.80 11.23 -7.91
CA ILE A 15 -2.65 10.37 -8.20
C ILE A 15 -1.84 10.92 -9.36
N GLY A 16 -2.50 11.37 -10.44
CA GLY A 16 -1.82 12.03 -11.56
C GLY A 16 -1.02 13.24 -11.09
N LEU A 17 -1.62 14.12 -10.29
CA LEU A 17 -0.93 15.28 -9.70
C LEU A 17 0.21 14.88 -8.77
N LEU A 18 0.05 13.81 -7.98
CA LEU A 18 1.10 13.30 -7.11
C LEU A 18 2.29 12.76 -7.91
N LEU A 19 2.03 12.05 -9.00
CA LEU A 19 3.06 11.52 -9.90
C LEU A 19 3.75 12.60 -10.72
N LEU A 20 3.20 13.82 -10.82
CA LEU A 20 3.96 14.95 -11.38
C LEU A 20 5.16 15.32 -10.51
N ILE A 21 5.16 14.99 -9.21
CA ILE A 21 6.28 15.31 -8.31
C ILE A 21 7.58 14.64 -8.79
N PRO A 22 7.67 13.30 -8.93
CA PRO A 22 8.89 12.66 -9.45
C PRO A 22 9.21 13.11 -10.88
N LEU A 23 8.20 13.31 -11.74
CA LEU A 23 8.41 13.77 -13.12
C LEU A 23 9.09 15.14 -13.18
N VAL A 24 8.66 16.07 -12.32
CA VAL A 24 9.25 17.39 -12.18
C VAL A 24 10.62 17.30 -11.52
N ALA A 25 10.78 16.47 -10.49
CA ALA A 25 12.07 16.27 -9.80
C ALA A 25 13.17 15.78 -10.76
N MET A 26 12.85 14.87 -11.68
CA MET A 26 13.76 14.39 -12.74
C MET A 26 14.27 15.51 -13.67
N GLN A 27 13.62 16.68 -13.71
CA GLN A 27 14.11 17.82 -14.47
C GLN A 27 15.20 18.62 -13.74
N PHE A 28 15.37 18.39 -12.44
CA PHE A 28 16.28 19.13 -11.57
C PHE A 28 17.37 18.28 -10.91
N THR A 29 17.19 16.95 -10.83
CA THR A 29 18.14 16.04 -10.20
C THR A 29 18.14 14.64 -10.84
N GLU A 30 19.29 13.96 -10.79
CA GLU A 30 19.45 12.55 -11.16
C GLU A 30 19.12 11.58 -10.01
N GLU A 31 18.92 12.09 -8.79
CA GLU A 31 18.58 11.27 -7.61
C GLU A 31 17.23 10.56 -7.74
N VAL A 32 16.30 11.15 -8.51
CA VAL A 32 15.06 10.50 -8.93
C VAL A 32 15.26 10.12 -10.38
N ASN A 33 15.21 8.83 -10.70
CA ASN A 33 15.38 8.35 -12.07
C ASN A 33 14.32 7.28 -12.38
N TRP A 34 13.07 7.73 -12.57
CA TRP A 34 11.94 6.83 -12.82
C TRP A 34 11.74 6.61 -14.31
N ASP A 35 11.61 5.35 -14.72
CA ASP A 35 11.18 5.00 -16.06
C ASP A 35 9.64 4.97 -16.16
N ILE A 36 9.11 4.72 -17.37
CA ILE A 36 7.66 4.62 -17.58
C ILE A 36 7.04 3.52 -16.72
N THR A 37 7.76 2.42 -16.48
CA THR A 37 7.33 1.29 -15.68
C THR A 37 7.12 1.69 -14.22
N ASP A 38 8.02 2.49 -13.65
CA ASP A 38 7.92 3.01 -12.29
C ASP A 38 6.65 3.85 -12.09
N PHE A 39 6.36 4.76 -13.04
CA PHE A 39 5.12 5.55 -13.03
C PHE A 39 3.88 4.66 -13.11
N LEU A 40 3.89 3.63 -13.96
CA LEU A 40 2.77 2.72 -14.11
C LEU A 40 2.56 1.86 -12.85
N ILE A 41 3.63 1.31 -12.28
CA ILE A 41 3.57 0.51 -11.05
C ILE A 41 3.07 1.37 -9.89
N MET A 42 3.68 2.54 -9.66
CA MET A 42 3.28 3.42 -8.58
C MET A 42 1.85 3.91 -8.75
N GLY A 43 1.47 4.30 -9.97
CA GLY A 43 0.09 4.70 -10.30
C GLY A 43 -0.92 3.57 -10.04
N ALA A 44 -0.61 2.34 -10.45
CA ALA A 44 -1.45 1.18 -10.22
C ALA A 44 -1.58 0.86 -8.72
N VAL A 45 -0.49 0.93 -7.96
CA VAL A 45 -0.48 0.70 -6.51
C VAL A 45 -1.33 1.75 -5.79
N LEU A 46 -1.08 3.04 -6.03
CA LEU A 46 -1.84 4.12 -5.40
C LEU A 46 -3.34 4.04 -5.74
N PHE A 47 -3.66 3.79 -7.01
CA PHE A 47 -5.05 3.65 -7.45
C PHE A 47 -5.71 2.41 -6.84
N GLY A 48 -4.99 1.28 -6.82
CA GLY A 48 -5.44 0.03 -6.22
C GLY A 48 -5.76 0.19 -4.74
N ILE A 49 -4.92 0.90 -3.99
CA ILE A 49 -5.15 1.19 -2.57
C ILE A 49 -6.38 2.08 -2.37
N GLY A 50 -6.51 3.16 -3.14
CA GLY A 50 -7.68 4.03 -3.10
C GLY A 50 -8.98 3.26 -3.43
N LEU A 51 -8.91 2.36 -4.42
CA LEU A 51 -10.02 1.48 -4.77
C LEU A 51 -10.36 0.51 -3.64
N ILE A 52 -9.39 -0.22 -3.08
CA ILE A 52 -9.62 -1.16 -1.98
C ILE A 52 -10.23 -0.45 -0.78
N TYR A 53 -9.69 0.71 -0.40
CA TYR A 53 -10.25 1.55 0.65
C TYR A 53 -11.72 1.87 0.37
N GLU A 54 -12.05 2.32 -0.84
CA GLU A 54 -13.42 2.65 -1.22
C GLU A 54 -14.36 1.44 -1.15
N LEU A 55 -13.90 0.29 -1.65
CA LEU A 55 -14.69 -0.93 -1.72
C LEU A 55 -15.02 -1.51 -0.34
N VAL A 56 -14.10 -1.36 0.63
CA VAL A 56 -14.21 -1.92 1.98
C VAL A 56 -14.80 -0.91 2.96
N ALA A 57 -14.37 0.34 2.94
CA ALA A 57 -14.86 1.38 3.86
C ALA A 57 -16.36 1.61 3.71
N ARG A 58 -16.91 1.46 2.50
CA ARG A 58 -18.36 1.54 2.25
C ARG A 58 -19.18 0.42 2.90
N ARG A 59 -18.56 -0.71 3.28
CA ARG A 59 -19.24 -1.84 3.94
C ARG A 59 -19.48 -1.60 5.43
N SER A 60 -18.90 -0.54 6.00
CA SER A 60 -19.02 -0.20 7.42
C SER A 60 -19.56 1.22 7.59
N GLN A 61 -20.46 1.44 8.53
CA GLN A 61 -20.92 2.78 8.92
C GLN A 61 -20.05 3.40 10.03
N LYS A 62 -19.16 2.61 10.65
CA LYS A 62 -18.33 3.07 11.77
C LYS A 62 -17.09 3.80 11.25
N THR A 63 -16.96 5.09 11.53
CA THR A 63 -15.80 5.91 11.17
C THR A 63 -14.50 5.31 11.69
N ALA A 64 -14.48 4.81 12.94
CA ALA A 64 -13.31 4.17 13.54
C ALA A 64 -12.77 3.00 12.70
N TYR A 65 -13.67 2.14 12.17
CA TYR A 65 -13.26 1.04 11.31
C TYR A 65 -12.69 1.55 9.98
N ARG A 66 -13.31 2.57 9.38
CA ARG A 66 -12.83 3.17 8.11
C ARG A 66 -11.42 3.74 8.29
N VAL A 67 -11.20 4.51 9.35
CA VAL A 67 -9.89 5.09 9.67
C VAL A 67 -8.85 3.99 9.92
N ALA A 68 -9.16 3.00 10.77
CA ALA A 68 -8.24 1.90 11.07
C ALA A 68 -7.87 1.09 9.81
N PHE A 69 -8.85 0.82 8.93
CA PHE A 69 -8.59 0.14 7.66
C PHE A 69 -7.70 0.99 6.73
N GLY A 70 -7.92 2.30 6.69
CA GLY A 70 -7.06 3.24 5.95
C GLY A 70 -5.63 3.26 6.47
N VAL A 71 -5.43 3.26 7.79
CA VAL A 71 -4.09 3.17 8.41
C VAL A 71 -3.39 1.87 8.05
N GLY A 72 -4.10 0.74 8.07
CA GLY A 72 -3.54 -0.55 7.65
C GLY A 72 -3.11 -0.56 6.18
N LEU A 73 -3.93 0.01 5.28
CA LEU A 73 -3.58 0.18 3.87
C LEU A 73 -2.40 1.12 3.66
N LEU A 74 -2.31 2.22 4.42
CA LEU A 74 -1.17 3.12 4.39
C LEU A 74 0.10 2.41 4.85
N GLY A 75 0.03 1.57 5.89
CA GLY A 75 1.16 0.74 6.33
C GLY A 75 1.63 -0.20 5.24
N ALA A 76 0.71 -0.90 4.56
CA ALA A 76 1.04 -1.75 3.42
C ALA A 76 1.66 -0.97 2.25
N PHE A 77 1.13 0.23 1.95
CA PHE A 77 1.71 1.12 0.94
C PHE A 77 3.15 1.50 1.28
N LEU A 78 3.39 2.00 2.50
CA LEU A 78 4.70 2.46 2.92
C LEU A 78 5.71 1.30 2.94
N LEU A 79 5.28 0.11 3.38
CA LEU A 79 6.12 -1.08 3.32
C LEU A 79 6.52 -1.39 1.87
N PHE A 80 5.57 -1.40 0.95
CA PHE A 80 5.84 -1.65 -0.47
C PHE A 80 6.79 -0.61 -1.04
N TRP A 81 6.48 0.67 -0.82
CA TRP A 81 7.22 1.77 -1.43
C TRP A 81 8.65 1.84 -0.92
N VAL A 82 8.87 1.79 0.39
CA VAL A 82 10.22 1.84 0.97
C VAL A 82 11.02 0.61 0.57
N ASN A 83 10.42 -0.59 0.64
CA ASN A 83 11.11 -1.82 0.28
C ASN A 83 11.51 -1.84 -1.21
N ALA A 84 10.62 -1.38 -2.11
CA ALA A 84 10.89 -1.33 -3.54
C ALA A 84 11.87 -0.21 -3.91
N ALA A 85 11.88 0.92 -3.20
CA ALA A 85 12.71 2.07 -3.53
C ALA A 85 14.17 1.93 -3.06
N VAL A 86 14.37 1.48 -1.81
CA VAL A 86 15.70 1.47 -1.18
C VAL A 86 16.10 0.11 -0.61
N GLY A 87 15.17 -0.85 -0.53
CA GLY A 87 15.37 -2.04 0.29
C GLY A 87 15.36 -1.70 1.79
N ILE A 88 14.78 -2.57 2.60
CA ILE A 88 14.82 -2.38 4.07
C ILE A 88 16.01 -3.13 4.68
N ILE A 89 16.39 -4.26 4.10
CA ILE A 89 17.51 -5.08 4.55
C ILE A 89 18.66 -4.93 3.55
N GLY A 90 19.77 -4.34 3.98
CA GLY A 90 20.94 -4.13 3.13
C GLY A 90 20.65 -3.17 1.98
N SER A 91 20.94 -3.61 0.75
CA SER A 91 20.58 -2.89 -0.49
C SER A 91 19.25 -3.38 -1.08
N GLU A 92 18.65 -2.60 -1.97
CA GLU A 92 17.45 -2.92 -2.74
C GLU A 92 17.53 -4.26 -3.48
N ASN A 93 18.71 -4.65 -3.95
CA ASN A 93 18.95 -5.91 -4.66
C ASN A 93 19.13 -7.13 -3.74
N GLN A 94 19.10 -6.95 -2.41
CA GLN A 94 19.30 -8.05 -1.47
C GLN A 94 18.07 -8.98 -1.48
N PRO A 95 18.23 -10.30 -1.76
CA PRO A 95 17.10 -11.23 -1.83
C PRO A 95 16.27 -11.33 -0.54
N ALA A 96 16.87 -10.99 0.61
CA ALA A 96 16.18 -10.95 1.90
C ALA A 96 14.99 -9.97 1.91
N ASN A 97 14.98 -8.92 1.08
CA ASN A 97 13.84 -8.00 0.98
C ASN A 97 12.56 -8.71 0.52
N LEU A 98 12.66 -9.83 -0.22
CA LEU A 98 11.52 -10.64 -0.63
C LEU A 98 10.75 -11.24 0.56
N LEU A 99 11.38 -11.37 1.73
CA LEU A 99 10.71 -11.87 2.95
C LEU A 99 9.59 -10.94 3.41
N TYR A 100 9.63 -9.64 3.10
CA TYR A 100 8.50 -8.73 3.34
C TYR A 100 7.26 -9.10 2.51
N GLY A 101 7.41 -9.92 1.47
CA GLY A 101 6.31 -10.60 0.78
C GLY A 101 5.39 -11.38 1.73
N ALA A 102 5.94 -11.95 2.81
CA ALA A 102 5.17 -12.66 3.83
C ALA A 102 4.17 -11.75 4.56
N VAL A 103 4.51 -10.48 4.74
CA VAL A 103 3.67 -9.48 5.41
C VAL A 103 2.43 -9.18 4.55
N PHE A 104 2.63 -9.00 3.24
CA PHE A 104 1.54 -8.84 2.29
C PHE A 104 0.66 -10.09 2.19
N ALA A 105 1.27 -11.28 2.15
CA ALA A 105 0.55 -12.54 2.11
C ALA A 105 -0.32 -12.73 3.37
N ALA A 106 0.25 -12.50 4.56
CA ALA A 106 -0.48 -12.58 5.83
C ALA A 106 -1.65 -11.59 5.88
N GLY A 107 -1.42 -10.35 5.42
CA GLY A 107 -2.46 -9.32 5.34
C GLY A 107 -3.59 -9.70 4.40
N LEU A 108 -3.27 -10.21 3.21
CA LEU A 108 -4.25 -10.63 2.21
C LEU A 108 -5.06 -11.85 2.68
N ILE A 109 -4.38 -12.91 3.12
CA ILE A 109 -5.00 -14.14 3.60
C ILE A 109 -5.88 -13.85 4.81
N GLY A 110 -5.37 -13.10 5.79
CA GLY A 110 -6.14 -12.71 6.98
C GLY A 110 -7.35 -11.83 6.63
N SER A 111 -7.22 -10.92 5.66
CA SER A 111 -8.34 -10.09 5.18
C SER A 111 -9.44 -10.93 4.51
N ILE A 112 -9.07 -11.94 3.72
CA ILE A 112 -10.01 -12.87 3.09
C ILE A 112 -10.71 -13.73 4.15
N ILE A 113 -9.96 -14.34 5.07
CA ILE A 113 -10.48 -15.19 6.16
C ILE A 113 -11.43 -14.39 7.05
N SER A 114 -11.03 -13.18 7.45
CA SER A 114 -11.85 -12.29 8.27
C SER A 114 -13.05 -11.69 7.52
N ARG A 115 -13.10 -11.85 6.20
CA ARG A 115 -14.10 -11.25 5.30
C ARG A 115 -14.20 -9.74 5.46
N PHE A 116 -13.09 -9.09 5.81
CA PHE A 116 -13.03 -7.67 6.13
C PHE A 116 -13.98 -7.26 7.28
N LYS A 117 -14.22 -8.14 8.27
CA LYS A 117 -14.95 -7.80 9.50
C LYS A 117 -14.00 -7.25 10.55
N ALA A 118 -14.43 -6.23 11.30
CA ALA A 118 -13.60 -5.51 12.27
C ALA A 118 -12.82 -6.41 13.25
N GLY A 119 -13.48 -7.38 13.90
CA GLY A 119 -12.82 -8.27 14.86
C GLY A 119 -11.72 -9.12 14.24
N GLY A 120 -11.96 -9.73 13.07
CA GLY A 120 -10.96 -10.54 12.38
C GLY A 120 -9.84 -9.70 11.74
N MET A 121 -10.15 -8.49 11.28
CA MET A 121 -9.14 -7.54 10.79
C MET A 121 -8.20 -7.08 11.89
N ALA A 122 -8.67 -6.91 13.13
CA ALA A 122 -7.81 -6.56 14.26
C ALA A 122 -6.75 -7.66 14.51
N ILE A 123 -7.16 -8.93 14.49
CA ILE A 123 -6.24 -10.06 14.61
C ILE A 123 -5.30 -10.12 13.40
N THR A 124 -5.82 -9.89 12.20
CA THR A 124 -5.01 -9.86 10.97
C THR A 124 -3.92 -8.80 11.05
N LEU A 125 -4.24 -7.57 11.46
CA LEU A 125 -3.25 -6.50 11.61
C LEU A 125 -2.22 -6.81 12.70
N PHE A 126 -2.63 -7.46 13.78
CA PHE A 126 -1.69 -7.92 14.81
C PHE A 126 -0.73 -8.98 14.27
N VAL A 127 -1.23 -9.97 13.54
CA VAL A 127 -0.40 -10.99 12.88
C VAL A 127 0.54 -10.35 11.86
N VAL A 128 0.05 -9.44 11.02
CA VAL A 128 0.87 -8.69 10.05
C VAL A 128 2.00 -7.93 10.74
N ALA A 129 1.72 -7.28 11.87
CA ALA A 129 2.73 -6.57 12.65
C ALA A 129 3.77 -7.54 13.24
N LEU A 130 3.36 -8.70 13.75
CA LEU A 130 4.30 -9.73 14.21
C LEU A 130 5.17 -10.27 13.07
N VAL A 131 4.59 -10.59 11.92
CA VAL A 131 5.34 -11.05 10.74
C VAL A 131 6.34 -9.98 10.32
N GLN A 132 5.93 -8.70 10.27
CA GLN A 132 6.81 -7.57 9.95
C GLN A 132 8.02 -7.48 10.90
N LEU A 133 7.84 -7.72 12.20
CA LEU A 133 8.91 -7.69 13.20
C LEU A 133 9.84 -8.91 13.11
N LEU A 134 9.34 -10.05 12.64
CA LEU A 134 10.12 -11.28 12.50
C LEU A 134 10.98 -11.31 11.24
N VAL A 135 10.57 -10.59 10.18
CA VAL A 135 11.31 -10.58 8.90
C VAL A 135 12.80 -10.21 9.08
N PRO A 136 13.17 -9.12 9.78
CA PRO A 136 14.59 -8.79 9.99
C PRO A 136 15.37 -9.81 10.82
N VAL A 137 14.70 -10.59 11.67
CA VAL A 137 15.35 -11.61 12.52
C VAL A 137 15.65 -12.87 11.70
N ALA A 138 14.86 -13.14 10.65
CA ALA A 138 15.00 -14.30 9.78
C ALA A 138 15.88 -14.06 8.54
N ALA A 139 16.32 -12.81 8.34
CA ALA A 139 17.13 -12.36 7.20
C ALA A 139 18.63 -12.40 7.50
#